data_AF-A0A8S3B352-F1
#
_entry.id   AF-A0A8S3B352-F1
#
_cell.length_a   1.000
_cell.length_b   1.000
_cell.length_c   1.000
_cell.angle_alpha   90.00
_cell.angle_beta   90.00
_cell.angle_gamma   90.00
#
_symmetry.space_group_name_H-M   'P 1'
#
loop_
_entity.id
_entity.type
_entity.pdbx_description
1 polymer ?
#
loop_
_entity_poly.entity_id
_entity_poly.type
_entity_poly.pdbx_seq_one_letter_code
_entity_poly.pdbx_strand_id
1 'polypeptide(L)'
;MSYLVNASSGTVVAGGNGPGTNRTQLNFPTGIYLDVTSNSLYIANYASNNIVRWVIGATSWTLVAGDINGMKGNSSTMLFSPFDVEVDFMGNIYVADTFNHRIQFFQAGSMNGTTIAGVTGVTGSDPYHFNCPMTLKFDSQLNLYVADRLNHRVQKFLQY
;
A
#
# COMPACT_ATOMS: atom_id res chain seq x y z
N MET A 1 -9.40 21.92 12.90
CA MET A 1 -10.40 21.38 11.96
C MET A 1 -11.25 20.36 12.71
N SER A 2 -12.53 20.63 12.94
CA SER A 2 -13.48 19.63 13.47
C SER A 2 -14.28 19.05 12.32
N TYR A 3 -14.57 17.75 12.37
CA TYR A 3 -15.56 17.13 11.50
C TYR A 3 -16.91 17.81 11.71
N LEU A 4 -17.73 17.93 10.66
CA LEU A 4 -19.10 18.39 10.81
C LEU A 4 -19.82 17.43 11.77
N VAL A 5 -20.18 17.94 12.94
CA VAL A 5 -21.06 17.24 13.88
C VAL A 5 -22.36 16.97 13.10
N ASN A 6 -22.76 15.70 13.02
CA ASN A 6 -23.91 15.18 12.26
C ASN A 6 -23.73 14.87 10.77
N ALA A 7 -22.50 14.68 10.26
CA ALA A 7 -22.34 14.00 8.97
C ALA A 7 -22.87 12.56 9.07
N SER A 8 -24.06 12.30 8.51
CA SER A 8 -24.75 11.00 8.59
C SER A 8 -24.40 10.05 7.43
N SER A 9 -23.65 10.53 6.44
CA SER A 9 -23.19 9.74 5.29
C SER A 9 -21.87 10.28 4.74
N GLY A 10 -21.11 9.38 4.10
CA GLY A 10 -19.92 9.73 3.33
C GLY A 10 -20.23 9.92 1.85
N THR A 11 -19.39 10.68 1.14
CA THR A 11 -19.42 10.76 -0.32
C THR A 11 -18.39 9.80 -0.91
N VAL A 12 -18.76 9.05 -1.93
CA VAL A 12 -17.83 8.18 -2.66
C VAL A 12 -16.89 9.06 -3.51
N VAL A 13 -15.59 8.98 -3.24
CA VAL A 13 -14.55 9.73 -3.97
C VAL A 13 -13.66 8.85 -4.86
N ALA A 14 -13.74 7.53 -4.69
CA ALA A 14 -13.02 6.53 -5.48
C ALA A 14 -13.80 5.21 -5.49
N GLY A 15 -13.80 4.48 -6.62
CA GLY A 15 -14.54 3.22 -6.78
C GLY A 15 -16.06 3.43 -6.92
N GLY A 16 -16.86 2.54 -6.31
CA GLY A 16 -18.33 2.59 -6.34
C GLY A 16 -19.00 1.79 -7.47
N ASN A 17 -18.22 1.25 -8.41
CA ASN A 17 -18.73 0.50 -9.57
C ASN A 17 -18.70 -1.04 -9.37
N GLY A 18 -18.85 -1.49 -8.12
CA GLY A 18 -18.67 -2.90 -7.73
C GLY A 18 -17.19 -3.35 -7.67
N PRO A 19 -16.93 -4.57 -7.15
CA PRO A 19 -15.59 -5.12 -7.07
C PRO A 19 -15.05 -5.55 -8.44
N GLY A 20 -13.78 -5.27 -8.72
CA GLY A 20 -13.13 -5.72 -9.95
C GLY A 20 -11.77 -5.07 -10.23
N THR A 21 -11.19 -5.43 -11.38
CA THR A 21 -9.87 -4.96 -11.84
C THR A 21 -9.97 -3.85 -12.89
N ASN A 22 -11.18 -3.45 -13.30
CA ASN A 22 -11.33 -2.31 -14.19
C ASN A 22 -10.86 -1.01 -13.52
N ARG A 23 -10.44 -0.05 -14.34
CA ARG A 23 -9.89 1.23 -13.84
C ARG A 23 -10.89 2.11 -13.07
N THR A 24 -12.18 1.77 -13.13
CA THR A 24 -13.26 2.47 -12.41
C THR A 24 -13.70 1.70 -11.15
N GLN A 25 -13.10 0.55 -10.88
CA GLN A 25 -13.43 -0.36 -9.78
C GLN A 25 -12.27 -0.47 -8.79
N LEU A 26 -12.59 -0.83 -7.56
CA LEU A 26 -11.65 -1.24 -6.52
C LEU A 26 -12.10 -2.59 -5.98
N ASN A 27 -11.18 -3.41 -5.50
CA ASN A 27 -11.45 -4.76 -5.00
C ASN A 27 -10.84 -4.94 -3.60
N PHE A 28 -11.71 -4.90 -2.59
CA PHE A 28 -11.35 -4.87 -1.17
C PHE A 28 -10.26 -3.82 -0.86
N PRO A 29 -10.46 -2.53 -1.18
CA PRO A 29 -9.48 -1.51 -0.83
C PRO A 29 -9.26 -1.48 0.68
N THR A 30 -7.99 -1.39 1.11
CA THR A 30 -7.58 -1.45 2.52
C THR A 30 -6.88 -0.17 2.95
N GLY A 31 -5.54 -0.16 3.01
CA GLY A 31 -4.77 1.02 3.34
C GLY A 31 -4.87 2.12 2.29
N ILE A 32 -4.84 3.37 2.75
CA ILE A 32 -4.82 4.55 1.90
C ILE A 32 -3.77 5.55 2.39
N TYR A 33 -3.16 6.26 1.43
CA TYR A 33 -2.34 7.43 1.68
C TYR A 33 -2.93 8.62 0.92
N LEU A 34 -3.19 9.72 1.63
CA LEU A 34 -3.68 10.98 1.04
C LEU A 34 -2.48 11.86 0.70
N ASP A 35 -2.20 11.99 -0.59
CA ASP A 35 -1.31 13.03 -1.09
C ASP A 35 -2.09 14.34 -1.24
N VAL A 36 -1.92 15.21 -0.25
CA VAL A 36 -2.53 16.53 -0.21
C VAL A 36 -2.00 17.47 -1.30
N THR A 37 -0.77 17.25 -1.78
CA THR A 37 -0.13 18.12 -2.78
C THR A 37 -0.76 17.90 -4.15
N SER A 38 -0.99 16.63 -4.50
CA SER A 38 -1.61 16.27 -5.78
C SER A 38 -3.11 15.96 -5.67
N ASN A 39 -3.72 16.20 -4.51
CA ASN A 39 -5.13 15.92 -4.20
C ASN A 39 -5.54 14.49 -4.62
N SER A 40 -4.74 13.51 -4.23
CA SER A 40 -4.83 12.11 -4.69
C SER A 40 -4.83 11.13 -3.55
N LEU A 41 -5.50 9.99 -3.75
CA LEU A 41 -5.39 8.83 -2.89
C LEU A 41 -4.48 7.79 -3.54
N TYR A 42 -3.52 7.29 -2.80
CA TYR A 42 -2.87 6.02 -3.08
C TYR A 42 -3.61 4.95 -2.29
N ILE A 43 -3.98 3.85 -2.94
CA ILE A 43 -4.89 2.86 -2.37
C ILE A 43 -4.27 1.49 -2.54
N ALA A 44 -4.16 0.75 -1.43
CA ALA A 44 -3.87 -0.67 -1.44
C ALA A 44 -5.12 -1.44 -1.91
N ASN A 45 -5.13 -1.79 -3.20
CA ASN A 45 -6.23 -2.48 -3.85
C ASN A 45 -6.05 -4.00 -3.66
N TYR A 46 -6.23 -4.41 -2.40
CA TYR A 46 -5.80 -5.68 -1.84
C TYR A 46 -6.13 -6.91 -2.70
N ALA A 47 -7.39 -7.11 -3.07
CA ALA A 47 -7.80 -8.30 -3.80
C ALA A 47 -7.42 -8.24 -5.30
N SER A 48 -7.02 -7.05 -5.78
CA SER A 48 -6.46 -6.84 -7.12
C SER A 48 -4.93 -6.76 -7.11
N ASN A 49 -4.25 -7.10 -6.02
CA ASN A 49 -2.77 -7.25 -5.97
C ASN A 49 -1.99 -6.06 -6.53
N ASN A 50 -2.52 -4.84 -6.37
CA ASN A 50 -1.87 -3.62 -6.85
C ASN A 50 -2.07 -2.42 -5.92
N ILE A 51 -1.19 -1.45 -6.08
CA ILE A 51 -1.36 -0.10 -5.54
C ILE A 51 -1.82 0.78 -6.68
N VAL A 52 -2.88 1.55 -6.45
CA VAL A 52 -3.44 2.45 -7.45
C VAL A 52 -3.47 3.88 -6.93
N ARG A 53 -3.34 4.85 -7.83
CA ARG A 53 -3.52 6.27 -7.54
C ARG A 53 -4.84 6.74 -8.13
N TRP A 54 -5.66 7.35 -7.30
CA TRP A 54 -6.94 7.94 -7.68
C TRP A 54 -6.92 9.43 -7.36
N VAL A 55 -6.90 10.28 -8.38
CA VAL A 55 -7.01 11.74 -8.20
C VAL A 55 -8.44 12.06 -7.79
N ILE A 56 -8.64 12.82 -6.71
CA ILE A 56 -9.98 13.13 -6.20
C ILE A 56 -10.74 13.94 -7.28
N GLY A 57 -11.91 13.44 -7.68
CA GLY A 57 -12.72 13.97 -8.79
C GLY A 57 -12.49 13.29 -10.14
N ALA A 58 -11.49 12.40 -10.27
CA ALA A 58 -11.33 11.55 -11.45
C ALA A 58 -12.32 10.38 -11.44
N THR A 59 -12.56 9.80 -12.63
CA THR A 59 -13.45 8.64 -12.82
C THR A 59 -12.71 7.30 -12.82
N SER A 60 -11.38 7.33 -12.89
CA SER A 60 -10.56 6.13 -12.97
C SER A 60 -9.21 6.29 -12.28
N TRP A 61 -8.66 5.20 -11.78
CA TRP A 61 -7.32 5.16 -11.21
C TRP A 61 -6.22 4.90 -12.27
N THR A 62 -4.99 5.24 -11.89
CA THR A 62 -3.74 4.85 -12.58
C THR A 62 -2.93 3.87 -11.73
N LEU A 63 -2.23 2.93 -12.36
CA LEU A 63 -1.39 1.97 -11.64
C LEU A 63 -0.16 2.67 -11.04
N VAL A 64 0.19 2.28 -9.80
CA VAL A 64 1.39 2.75 -9.09
C VAL A 64 2.39 1.60 -8.91
N ALA A 65 1.92 0.43 -8.47
CA ALA A 65 2.75 -0.76 -8.27
C ALA A 65 1.92 -2.04 -8.39
N GLY A 66 2.56 -3.15 -8.74
CA GLY A 66 1.90 -4.44 -8.98
C GLY A 66 1.44 -4.61 -10.43
N ASP A 67 0.53 -5.54 -10.65
CA ASP A 67 0.03 -5.90 -11.98
C ASP A 67 -1.26 -5.15 -12.34
N ILE A 68 -1.36 -4.67 -13.59
CA ILE A 68 -2.53 -3.91 -14.07
C ILE A 68 -3.80 -4.76 -14.14
N ASN A 69 -3.66 -6.07 -14.40
CA ASN A 69 -4.78 -7.01 -14.50
C ASN A 69 -5.08 -7.69 -13.15
N GLY A 70 -4.33 -7.32 -12.11
CA GLY A 70 -4.46 -7.82 -10.75
C GLY A 70 -3.96 -9.24 -10.53
N MET A 71 -3.02 -9.70 -11.36
CA MET A 71 -2.31 -10.95 -11.10
C MET A 71 -1.43 -10.82 -9.85
N LYS A 72 -1.53 -11.81 -8.96
CA LYS A 72 -0.60 -11.95 -7.84
C LYS A 72 0.75 -12.50 -8.31
N GLY A 73 1.81 -12.09 -7.65
CA GLY A 73 3.15 -12.64 -7.87
C GLY A 73 4.13 -12.11 -6.83
N ASN A 74 5.38 -12.58 -6.92
CA ASN A 74 6.44 -12.26 -5.95
C ASN A 74 7.71 -11.70 -6.61
N SER A 75 7.69 -11.42 -7.92
CA SER A 75 8.78 -10.72 -8.60
C SER A 75 8.94 -9.28 -8.06
N SER A 76 9.97 -8.59 -8.52
CA SER A 76 10.19 -7.16 -8.19
C SER A 76 9.04 -6.26 -8.64
N THR A 77 8.26 -6.65 -9.65
CA THR A 77 7.18 -5.83 -10.22
C THR A 77 5.79 -6.24 -9.75
N MET A 78 5.66 -7.39 -9.08
CA MET A 78 4.38 -7.97 -8.67
C MET A 78 4.19 -7.91 -7.15
N LEU A 79 2.94 -7.88 -6.73
CA LEU A 79 2.53 -7.88 -5.32
C LEU A 79 1.58 -9.06 -5.08
N PHE A 80 1.36 -9.40 -3.81
CA PHE A 80 0.38 -10.38 -3.39
C PHE A 80 -0.39 -9.90 -2.15
N SER A 81 -1.59 -9.39 -2.43
CA SER A 81 -2.51 -8.77 -1.47
C SER A 81 -1.85 -7.71 -0.59
N PRO A 82 -1.38 -6.60 -1.20
CA PRO A 82 -0.81 -5.51 -0.44
C PRO A 82 -1.88 -4.92 0.47
N PHE A 83 -1.53 -4.66 1.73
CA PHE A 83 -2.49 -4.18 2.73
C PHE A 83 -2.37 -2.69 3.00
N ASP A 84 -1.18 -2.12 2.84
CA ASP A 84 -0.95 -0.70 3.11
C ASP A 84 0.09 -0.11 2.17
N VAL A 85 0.03 1.21 2.02
CA VAL A 85 0.92 2.01 1.19
C VAL A 85 1.28 3.30 1.90
N GLU A 86 2.57 3.63 1.91
CA GLU A 86 3.09 4.94 2.33
C GLU A 86 3.88 5.57 1.19
N VAL A 87 3.91 6.90 1.19
CA VAL A 87 4.64 7.68 0.18
C VAL A 87 5.49 8.71 0.90
N ASP A 88 6.78 8.78 0.55
CA ASP A 88 7.66 9.80 1.12
C ASP A 88 7.58 11.15 0.36
N PHE A 89 8.29 12.16 0.85
CA PHE A 89 8.30 13.50 0.25
C PHE A 89 8.95 13.54 -1.15
N MET A 90 9.69 12.51 -1.55
CA MET A 90 10.26 12.36 -2.89
C MET A 90 9.30 11.63 -3.85
N GLY A 91 8.17 11.14 -3.34
CA GLY A 91 7.20 10.35 -4.11
C GLY A 91 7.57 8.87 -4.23
N ASN A 92 8.52 8.38 -3.42
CA ASN A 92 8.81 6.94 -3.38
C ASN A 92 7.70 6.21 -2.63
N ILE A 93 7.42 4.98 -3.05
CA ILE A 93 6.29 4.18 -2.57
C ILE A 93 6.79 3.02 -1.74
N TYR A 94 6.19 2.81 -0.58
CA TYR A 94 6.49 1.73 0.33
C TYR A 94 5.23 0.92 0.57
N VAL A 95 5.31 -0.39 0.34
CA VAL A 95 4.14 -1.27 0.32
C VAL A 95 4.32 -2.41 1.30
N ALA A 96 3.33 -2.61 2.16
CA ALA A 96 3.20 -3.85 2.93
C ALA A 96 2.65 -4.95 2.03
N ASP A 97 3.54 -5.75 1.45
CA ASP A 97 3.23 -6.82 0.52
C ASP A 97 2.95 -8.12 1.29
N THR A 98 1.76 -8.16 1.90
CA THR A 98 1.37 -9.04 3.01
C THR A 98 1.69 -10.50 2.79
N PHE A 99 1.24 -11.09 1.68
CA PHE A 99 1.41 -12.53 1.43
C PHE A 99 2.73 -12.88 0.75
N ASN A 100 3.53 -11.88 0.40
CA ASN A 100 4.94 -12.08 0.08
C ASN A 100 5.86 -11.86 1.30
N HIS A 101 5.29 -11.54 2.47
CA HIS A 101 6.00 -11.40 3.75
C HIS A 101 7.15 -10.39 3.71
N ARG A 102 6.94 -9.27 3.01
CA ARG A 102 7.97 -8.27 2.75
C ARG A 102 7.43 -6.85 2.75
N ILE A 103 8.33 -5.88 2.92
CA ILE A 103 8.10 -4.49 2.54
C ILE A 103 8.76 -4.23 1.20
N GLN A 104 7.99 -3.74 0.24
CA GLN A 104 8.46 -3.42 -1.11
C GLN A 104 8.59 -1.91 -1.28
N PHE A 105 9.75 -1.47 -1.73
CA PHE A 105 10.06 -0.09 -2.08
C PHE A 105 10.04 0.09 -3.59
N PHE A 106 9.36 1.12 -4.07
CA PHE A 106 9.40 1.56 -5.46
C PHE A 106 9.88 3.00 -5.50
N GLN A 107 10.97 3.25 -6.22
CA GLN A 107 11.41 4.61 -6.49
C GLN A 107 10.34 5.36 -7.30
N ALA A 108 10.18 6.66 -7.07
CA ALA A 108 9.23 7.50 -7.80
C ALA A 108 9.31 7.28 -9.33
N GLY A 109 8.19 6.86 -9.93
CA GLY A 109 8.08 6.57 -11.37
C GLY A 109 8.62 5.20 -11.82
N SER A 110 9.19 4.39 -10.93
CA SER A 110 9.63 3.03 -11.22
C SER A 110 8.52 2.00 -10.95
N MET A 111 8.35 1.06 -11.87
CA MET A 111 7.53 -0.15 -11.65
C MET A 111 8.34 -1.31 -11.07
N ASN A 112 9.67 -1.20 -11.01
CA ASN A 112 10.54 -2.19 -10.40
C ASN A 112 10.71 -1.88 -8.92
N GLY A 113 10.31 -2.83 -8.08
CA GLY A 113 10.44 -2.80 -6.64
C GLY A 113 11.75 -3.41 -6.15
N THR A 114 12.16 -2.96 -4.97
CA THR A 114 13.24 -3.53 -4.18
C THR A 114 12.67 -3.98 -2.84
N THR A 115 13.02 -5.19 -2.40
CA THR A 115 12.66 -5.64 -1.05
C THR A 115 13.61 -4.99 -0.06
N ILE A 116 13.08 -4.16 0.85
CA ILE A 116 13.88 -3.41 1.84
C ILE A 116 13.80 -4.00 3.24
N ALA A 117 12.80 -4.84 3.52
CA ALA A 117 12.65 -5.58 4.76
C ALA A 117 11.84 -6.86 4.52
N GLY A 118 12.14 -7.93 5.27
CA GLY A 118 11.58 -9.25 5.02
C GLY A 118 12.31 -10.02 3.92
N VAL A 119 11.95 -11.29 3.74
CA VAL A 119 12.48 -12.15 2.69
C VAL A 119 11.31 -12.63 1.83
N THR A 120 11.40 -12.39 0.52
CA THR A 120 10.28 -12.62 -0.41
C THR A 120 9.80 -14.07 -0.35
N GLY A 121 8.54 -14.26 0.05
CA GLY A 121 7.88 -15.56 0.11
C GLY A 121 8.32 -16.45 1.29
N VAL A 122 9.16 -15.93 2.20
CA VAL A 122 9.64 -16.68 3.37
C VAL A 122 9.09 -16.02 4.63
N THR A 123 8.27 -16.78 5.36
CA THR A 123 7.77 -16.37 6.68
C THR A 123 8.72 -16.79 7.78
N GLY A 124 8.75 -16.05 8.88
CA GLY A 124 9.57 -16.36 10.05
C GLY A 124 9.32 -15.37 11.19
N SER A 125 9.81 -15.69 12.38
CA SER A 125 9.65 -14.87 13.59
C SER A 125 10.96 -14.25 14.09
N ASP A 126 12.09 -14.55 13.44
CA ASP A 126 13.36 -13.85 13.69
C ASP A 126 13.32 -12.38 13.18
N PRO A 127 14.31 -11.54 13.52
CA PRO A 127 14.29 -10.11 13.16
C PRO A 127 14.31 -9.79 11.65
N TYR A 128 14.66 -10.75 10.79
CA TYR A 128 14.82 -10.52 9.35
C TYR A 128 13.59 -10.93 8.53
N HIS A 129 12.69 -11.72 9.13
CA HIS A 129 11.49 -12.22 8.48
C HIS A 129 10.22 -11.57 9.05
N PHE A 130 9.17 -11.55 8.22
CA PHE A 130 7.83 -11.16 8.64
C PHE A 130 6.87 -12.33 8.52
N ASN A 131 5.72 -12.22 9.18
CA ASN A 131 4.59 -13.10 9.05
C ASN A 131 3.31 -12.27 8.83
N CYS A 132 2.96 -12.07 7.56
CA CYS A 132 1.89 -11.17 7.10
C CYS A 132 2.01 -9.74 7.65
N PRO A 133 3.03 -8.95 7.24
CA PRO A 133 3.11 -7.55 7.61
C PRO A 133 1.92 -6.79 7.01
N MET A 134 1.28 -5.91 7.79
CA MET A 134 0.02 -5.26 7.36
C MET A 134 0.17 -3.77 7.09
N THR A 135 0.60 -3.00 8.07
CA THR A 135 0.71 -1.53 7.96
C THR A 135 2.13 -1.10 8.21
N LEU A 136 2.50 0.01 7.57
CA LEU A 136 3.76 0.68 7.79
C LEU A 136 3.54 2.17 8.06
N LYS A 137 4.39 2.77 8.90
CA LYS A 137 4.40 4.21 9.15
C LYS A 137 5.82 4.73 9.29
N PHE A 138 6.04 5.95 8.83
CA PHE A 138 7.28 6.68 9.08
C PHE A 138 7.18 7.50 10.36
N ASP A 139 8.28 7.61 11.11
CA ASP A 139 8.47 8.72 12.05
C ASP A 139 9.06 9.95 11.34
N SER A 140 9.25 11.04 12.08
CA SER A 140 9.81 12.30 11.55
C SER A 140 11.27 12.18 11.09
N GLN A 141 11.95 11.09 11.42
CA GLN A 141 13.30 10.76 10.95
C GLN A 141 13.26 9.73 9.82
N LEU A 142 12.08 9.44 9.27
CA LEU A 142 11.84 8.46 8.22
C LEU A 142 12.26 7.02 8.59
N ASN A 143 12.35 6.72 9.89
CA ASN A 143 12.43 5.33 10.31
C ASN A 143 11.08 4.67 10.06
N LEU A 144 11.11 3.43 9.60
CA LEU A 144 9.94 2.66 9.23
C LEU A 144 9.48 1.78 10.39
N TYR A 145 8.22 1.86 10.78
CA TYR A 145 7.57 0.96 11.74
C TYR A 145 6.63 0.05 10.98
N VAL A 146 6.75 -1.26 11.18
CA VAL A 146 5.96 -2.28 10.47
C VAL A 146 5.19 -3.12 11.47
N ALA A 147 3.87 -3.19 11.30
CA ALA A 147 3.02 -4.11 12.06
C ALA A 147 3.10 -5.52 11.46
N ASP A 148 3.84 -6.40 12.14
CA ASP A 148 4.08 -7.78 11.74
C ASP A 148 3.00 -8.69 12.36
N ARG A 149 1.83 -8.72 11.73
CA ARG A 149 0.56 -9.14 12.35
C ARG A 149 0.65 -10.49 13.04
N LEU A 150 1.08 -11.52 12.32
CA LEU A 150 1.00 -12.89 12.82
C LEU A 150 2.18 -13.26 13.72
N ASN A 151 3.18 -12.39 13.83
CA ASN A 151 4.22 -12.47 14.85
C ASN A 151 3.87 -11.63 16.10
N HIS A 152 2.69 -11.00 16.14
CA HIS A 152 2.20 -10.22 17.28
C HIS A 152 3.18 -9.11 17.73
N ARG A 153 3.86 -8.47 16.78
CA ARG A 153 4.88 -7.47 17.06
C ARG A 153 4.84 -6.28 16.09
N VAL A 154 5.54 -5.22 16.47
CA VAL A 154 5.89 -4.10 15.60
C VAL A 154 7.41 -4.04 15.53
N GLN A 155 7.96 -3.94 14.32
CA GLN A 155 9.41 -3.81 14.11
C GLN A 155 9.75 -2.40 13.60
N LYS A 156 10.86 -1.84 14.07
CA LYS A 156 11.41 -0.55 13.62
C LYS A 156 12.64 -0.80 12.75
N PHE A 157 12.71 -0.13 11.60
CA PHE A 157 13.86 -0.13 10.70
C PHE A 157 14.38 1.29 10.55
N LEU A 158 15.68 1.47 10.71
CA LEU A 158 16.31 2.78 10.61
C LEU A 158 16.48 3.17 9.14
N GLN A 159 16.27 4.46 8.85
CA GLN A 159 16.77 5.03 7.62
C GLN A 159 18.31 5.00 7.67
N TYR A 160 18.96 4.48 6.64
CA TYR A 160 20.42 4.56 6.48
C TYR A 160 20.81 5.91 5.88
#